data_AF-A0A182QJV4-F1
#
_entry.id   AF-A0A182QJV4-F1
#
_cell.length_a   1.000
_cell.length_b   1.000
_cell.length_c   1.000
_cell.angle_alpha   90.00
_cell.angle_beta   90.00
_cell.angle_gamma   90.00
#
_symmetry.space_group_name_H-M   'P 1'
#
loop_
_entity.id
_entity.type
_entity.pdbx_description
1 polymer ?
#
loop_
_entity_poly.entity_id
_entity_poly.type
_entity_poly.pdbx_seq_one_letter_code
_entity_poly.pdbx_strand_id
1 'polypeptide(L)'
;MAAGGQLIGTIPEFFVNSDDWNVYYERLEQFFEERTFEALCELLRKQYSPQVAVFRERTTFYNARQEEGETVTVWYGRLKKLSVDCRFGENLEAVLLDKFVTGLRSGMIMDRLCEENEGLTLELALELAVNKECALKSEVAGAGGF
;
A
#
# COMPACT_ATOMS: atom_id res chain seq x y z
N MET A 1 -14.77 16.49 45.87
CA MET A 1 -15.61 16.80 44.70
C MET A 1 -15.18 15.91 43.56
N ALA A 2 -16.12 15.16 43.01
CA ALA A 2 -15.92 14.28 41.87
C ALA A 2 -15.68 15.08 40.58
N ALA A 3 -14.68 14.67 39.81
CA ALA A 3 -14.57 14.85 38.38
C ALA A 3 -13.94 13.53 37.89
N GLY A 4 -14.62 12.62 37.20
CA GLY A 4 -15.59 12.87 36.14
C GLY A 4 -14.82 13.15 34.85
N GLY A 5 -14.24 12.12 34.24
CA GLY A 5 -13.56 12.26 32.94
C GLY A 5 -12.87 10.98 32.44
N GLN A 6 -13.61 10.19 31.66
CA GLN A 6 -13.24 9.10 30.72
C GLN A 6 -12.29 7.99 31.25
N LEU A 7 -12.44 6.72 30.90
CA LEU A 7 -11.69 6.09 29.80
C LEU A 7 -12.25 4.67 29.56
N ILE A 8 -13.31 4.55 28.76
CA ILE A 8 -13.54 3.29 28.04
C ILE A 8 -12.33 3.12 27.12
N GLY A 9 -11.29 2.39 27.54
CA GLY A 9 -10.17 2.06 26.65
C GLY A 9 -8.76 1.88 27.23
N THR A 10 -8.43 2.33 28.43
CA THR A 10 -7.03 2.22 28.93
C THR A 10 -6.96 1.84 30.40
N ILE A 11 -6.13 0.84 30.70
CA ILE A 11 -5.70 0.50 32.07
C ILE A 11 -4.57 1.48 32.45
N PRO A 12 -4.69 2.23 33.56
CA PRO A 12 -3.61 3.12 34.02
C PRO A 12 -2.38 2.32 34.46
N GLU A 13 -1.20 2.94 34.50
CA GLU A 13 -0.02 2.33 35.13
C GLU A 13 -0.26 2.14 36.64
N PHE A 14 0.21 1.02 37.18
CA PHE A 14 0.16 0.75 38.62
C PHE A 14 1.34 1.39 39.34
N PHE A 15 1.05 2.19 40.36
CA PHE A 15 2.03 2.84 41.22
C PHE A 15 2.01 2.24 42.63
N VAL A 16 3.01 1.43 42.95
CA VAL A 16 3.13 0.67 44.22
C VAL A 16 2.94 1.53 45.48
N ASN A 17 3.32 2.81 45.43
CA ASN A 17 3.26 3.71 46.60
C ASN A 17 1.94 4.45 46.76
N SER A 18 1.07 4.44 45.75
CA SER A 18 -0.19 5.21 45.75
C SER A 18 -1.43 4.37 45.47
N ASP A 19 -1.26 3.19 44.88
CA ASP A 19 -2.37 2.41 44.35
C ASP A 19 -2.61 1.16 45.20
N ASP A 20 -3.90 0.85 45.40
CA ASP A 20 -4.31 -0.41 46.01
C ASP A 20 -4.28 -1.53 44.96
N TRP A 21 -3.50 -2.58 45.23
CA TRP A 21 -3.34 -3.72 44.34
C TRP A 21 -4.67 -4.44 44.06
N ASN A 22 -5.56 -4.58 45.04
CA ASN A 22 -6.83 -5.27 44.85
C ASN A 22 -7.75 -4.47 43.93
N VAL A 23 -7.82 -3.15 44.14
CA VAL A 23 -8.61 -2.25 43.28
C VAL A 23 -8.05 -2.21 41.86
N TYR A 24 -6.74 -2.24 41.70
CA TYR A 24 -6.09 -2.32 40.40
C TYR A 24 -6.40 -3.65 39.69
N TYR A 25 -6.28 -4.76 40.43
CA TYR A 25 -6.52 -6.11 39.92
C TYR A 25 -7.97 -6.31 39.45
N GLU A 26 -8.96 -5.90 40.25
CA GLU A 26 -10.38 -5.96 39.87
C GLU A 26 -10.68 -5.18 38.58
N ARG A 27 -10.10 -3.98 38.45
CA ARG A 27 -10.22 -3.18 37.21
C ARG A 27 -9.57 -3.87 36.02
N LEU A 28 -8.46 -4.56 36.24
CA LEU A 28 -7.75 -5.28 35.21
C LEU A 28 -8.54 -6.50 34.74
N GLU A 29 -9.09 -7.29 35.67
CA GLU A 29 -9.99 -8.42 35.34
C GLU A 29 -11.19 -7.92 34.54
N GLN A 30 -11.89 -6.89 35.03
CA GLN A 30 -13.04 -6.32 34.32
C GLN A 30 -12.69 -5.85 32.91
N PHE A 31 -11.52 -5.20 32.74
CA PHE A 31 -11.07 -4.74 31.43
C PHE A 31 -10.87 -5.88 30.43
N PHE A 32 -10.37 -7.04 30.88
CA PHE A 32 -10.13 -8.19 30.02
C PHE A 32 -11.38 -9.06 29.82
N GLU A 33 -12.28 -9.14 30.81
CA GLU A 33 -13.55 -9.87 30.69
C GLU A 33 -14.55 -9.18 29.77
N GLU A 34 -14.61 -7.84 29.80
CA GLU A 34 -15.55 -7.05 28.97
C GLU A 34 -15.09 -6.90 27.51
N ARG A 35 -13.93 -7.46 27.14
CA ARG A 35 -13.33 -7.31 25.81
C ARG A 35 -13.11 -8.66 25.15
N THR A 36 -13.49 -8.75 23.89
CA THR A 36 -13.10 -9.90 23.07
C THR A 36 -11.60 -9.86 22.79
N PHE A 37 -11.03 -11.02 22.50
CA PHE A 37 -9.66 -11.14 22.02
C PHE A 37 -9.40 -10.22 20.81
N GLU A 38 -10.35 -10.13 19.88
CA GLU A 38 -10.27 -9.27 18.70
C GLU A 38 -10.17 -7.78 19.07
N ALA A 39 -11.00 -7.32 20.02
CA ALA A 39 -10.97 -5.93 20.49
C ALA A 39 -9.63 -5.58 21.17
N LEU A 40 -9.02 -6.53 21.90
CA LEU A 40 -7.69 -6.35 22.49
C LEU A 40 -6.60 -6.28 21.41
N CYS A 41 -6.66 -7.15 20.40
CA CYS A 41 -5.74 -7.10 19.26
C CYS A 41 -5.84 -5.77 18.50
N GLU A 42 -7.05 -5.25 18.27
CA GLU A 42 -7.23 -3.94 17.63
C GLU A 42 -6.65 -2.80 18.46
N LEU A 43 -6.84 -2.84 19.78
CA LEU A 43 -6.31 -1.82 20.68
C LEU A 43 -4.77 -1.80 20.67
N LEU A 44 -4.15 -2.98 20.69
CA LEU A 44 -2.70 -3.13 20.56
C LEU A 44 -2.21 -2.66 19.19
N ARG A 45 -2.89 -3.02 18.10
CA ARG A 45 -2.55 -2.54 16.75
C ARG A 45 -2.62 -1.02 16.66
N LYS A 46 -3.66 -0.39 17.23
CA LYS A 46 -3.82 1.07 17.20
C LYS A 46 -2.68 1.80 17.91
N GLN A 47 -2.18 1.25 19.01
CA GLN A 47 -1.14 1.87 19.83
C GLN A 47 0.27 1.57 19.33
N TYR A 48 0.51 0.35 18.83
CA TYR A 48 1.86 -0.16 18.58
C TYR A 48 2.15 -0.51 17.13
N SER A 49 1.15 -0.56 16.24
CA SER A 49 1.44 -0.66 14.81
C SER A 49 1.93 0.68 14.28
N PRO A 50 3.01 0.70 13.49
CA PRO A 50 3.41 1.89 12.76
C PRO A 50 2.21 2.39 11.97
N GLN A 51 1.78 3.63 12.23
CA GLN A 51 0.76 4.23 11.40
C GLN A 51 1.37 4.50 10.03
N VAL A 52 1.06 3.62 9.07
CA VAL A 52 1.38 3.85 7.66
C VAL A 52 0.76 5.19 7.27
N ALA A 53 1.60 6.14 6.90
CA ALA A 53 1.16 7.42 6.37
C ALA A 53 0.65 7.19 4.95
N VAL A 54 -0.57 6.63 4.82
CA VAL A 54 -1.14 6.17 3.54
C VAL A 54 -1.04 7.22 2.44
N PHE A 55 -1.28 8.50 2.77
CA PHE A 55 -1.15 9.58 1.80
C PHE A 55 0.28 9.82 1.33
N ARG A 56 1.29 9.64 2.20
CA ARG A 56 2.71 9.69 1.80
C ARG A 56 3.03 8.56 0.83
N GLU A 57 2.59 7.35 1.11
CA GLU A 57 2.81 6.20 0.23
C GLU A 57 2.12 6.40 -1.12
N ARG A 58 0.87 6.89 -1.11
CA ARG A 58 0.13 7.26 -2.33
C ARG A 58 0.83 8.36 -3.11
N THR A 59 1.37 9.39 -2.45
CA THR A 59 2.15 10.43 -3.14
C THR A 59 3.36 9.83 -3.85
N THR A 60 4.10 8.93 -3.18
CA THR A 60 5.22 8.21 -3.80
C THR A 60 4.77 7.39 -5.00
N PHE A 61 3.68 6.61 -4.85
CA PHE A 61 3.09 5.80 -5.91
C PHE A 61 2.66 6.65 -7.13
N TYR A 62 1.88 7.70 -6.91
CA TYR A 62 1.35 8.53 -8.00
C TYR A 62 2.43 9.37 -8.70
N ASN A 63 3.52 9.72 -8.00
CA ASN A 63 4.64 10.45 -8.59
C ASN A 63 5.63 9.55 -9.34
N ALA A 64 5.62 8.23 -9.10
CA ALA A 64 6.53 7.31 -9.77
C ALA A 64 6.33 7.32 -11.29
N ARG A 65 7.43 7.28 -12.04
CA ARG A 65 7.48 7.15 -13.50
C ARG A 65 8.53 6.11 -13.87
N GLN A 66 8.39 5.49 -15.04
CA GLN A 66 9.42 4.59 -15.58
C GLN A 66 10.73 5.37 -15.80
N GLU A 67 11.82 4.87 -15.25
CA GLU A 67 13.14 5.50 -15.32
C GLU A 67 13.82 5.30 -16.68
N GLU A 68 14.87 6.06 -16.94
CA GLU A 68 15.70 5.84 -18.12
C GLU A 68 16.39 4.46 -18.07
N GLY A 69 16.22 3.66 -19.12
CA GLY A 69 16.78 2.30 -19.22
C GLY A 69 16.02 1.24 -18.41
N GLU A 70 15.00 1.61 -17.64
CA GLU A 70 14.16 0.65 -16.90
C GLU A 70 13.26 -0.13 -17.87
N THR A 71 13.27 -1.45 -17.79
CA THR A 71 12.40 -2.29 -18.62
C THR A 71 10.95 -2.24 -18.13
N VAL A 72 10.00 -2.57 -19.00
CA VAL A 72 8.57 -2.66 -18.69
C VAL A 72 8.32 -3.55 -17.46
N THR A 73 8.98 -4.71 -17.39
CA THR A 73 8.81 -5.66 -16.28
C THR A 73 9.35 -5.13 -14.95
N VAL A 74 10.47 -4.39 -14.98
CA VAL A 74 11.05 -3.77 -13.78
C VAL A 74 10.18 -2.61 -13.31
N TRP A 75 9.69 -1.77 -14.23
CA TRP A 75 8.73 -0.72 -13.94
C TRP A 75 7.48 -1.28 -13.25
N TYR A 76 6.86 -2.31 -13.83
CA TYR A 76 5.67 -2.94 -13.25
C TYR A 76 5.96 -3.57 -11.88
N GLY A 77 7.12 -4.22 -11.70
CA GLY A 77 7.53 -4.78 -10.42
C GLY A 77 7.67 -3.72 -9.33
N ARG A 78 8.32 -2.59 -9.64
CA ARG A 78 8.45 -1.45 -8.74
C ARG A 78 7.11 -0.82 -8.43
N LEU A 79 6.24 -0.67 -9.42
CA LEU A 79 4.90 -0.13 -9.26
C LEU A 79 4.06 -0.97 -8.27
N LYS A 80 4.09 -2.30 -8.41
CA LYS A 80 3.43 -3.22 -7.47
C LYS A 80 4.00 -3.11 -6.06
N LYS A 81 5.32 -2.94 -5.92
CA LYS A 81 5.94 -2.74 -4.61
C LYS A 81 5.45 -1.45 -3.93
N LEU A 82 5.30 -0.37 -4.69
CA LEU A 82 4.83 0.92 -4.17
C LEU A 82 3.35 0.91 -3.77
N SER A 83 2.53 0.02 -4.32
CA SER A 83 1.09 -0.02 -4.01
C SER A 83 0.76 -0.74 -2.70
N VAL A 84 1.67 -1.55 -2.15
CA VAL A 84 1.45 -2.41 -0.97
C VAL A 84 0.86 -1.63 0.20
N ASP A 85 1.46 -0.49 0.54
CA ASP A 85 1.08 0.32 1.70
C ASP A 85 0.07 1.43 1.37
N CYS A 86 -0.34 1.54 0.11
CA CYS A 86 -1.29 2.57 -0.35
C CYS A 86 -2.75 2.30 0.03
N ARG A 87 -3.07 1.08 0.51
CA ARG A 87 -4.42 0.66 0.90
C ARG A 87 -5.47 0.99 -0.17
N PHE A 88 -5.26 0.57 -1.41
CA PHE A 88 -6.22 0.79 -2.50
C PHE A 88 -7.46 -0.11 -2.42
N GLY A 89 -7.39 -1.21 -1.66
CA GLY A 89 -8.52 -2.12 -1.47
C GLY A 89 -8.93 -2.79 -2.79
N GLU A 90 -10.23 -2.90 -3.03
CA GLU A 90 -10.81 -3.54 -4.22
C GLU A 90 -10.42 -2.83 -5.53
N ASN A 91 -10.06 -1.55 -5.47
CA ASN A 91 -9.66 -0.77 -6.64
C ASN A 91 -8.18 -0.96 -7.04
N LEU A 92 -7.43 -1.81 -6.34
CA LEU A 92 -5.98 -1.97 -6.55
C LEU A 92 -5.63 -2.25 -8.00
N GLU A 93 -6.36 -3.15 -8.67
CA GLU A 93 -6.03 -3.55 -10.04
C GLU A 93 -6.29 -2.43 -11.05
N ALA A 94 -7.42 -1.74 -10.95
CA ALA A 94 -7.75 -0.59 -11.79
C ALA A 94 -6.72 0.55 -11.62
N VAL A 95 -6.35 0.86 -10.37
CA VAL A 95 -5.35 1.88 -10.06
C VAL A 95 -3.96 1.49 -10.58
N LEU A 96 -3.60 0.21 -10.50
CA LEU A 96 -2.35 -0.30 -11.06
C LEU A 96 -2.34 -0.21 -12.58
N LEU A 97 -3.44 -0.51 -13.27
CA LEU A 97 -3.54 -0.40 -14.73
C LEU A 97 -3.36 1.05 -15.17
N ASP A 98 -4.16 1.97 -14.62
CA ASP A 98 -4.07 3.40 -14.94
C ASP A 98 -2.66 3.93 -14.68
N LYS A 99 -2.08 3.57 -13.53
CA LYS A 99 -0.76 4.04 -13.17
C LYS A 99 0.35 3.39 -13.99
N PHE A 100 0.21 2.13 -14.36
CA PHE A 100 1.14 1.43 -15.23
C PHE A 100 1.22 2.14 -16.58
N VAL A 101 0.08 2.37 -17.24
CA VAL A 101 0.01 3.04 -18.55
C VAL A 101 0.51 4.48 -18.46
N THR A 102 -0.05 5.29 -17.55
CA THR A 102 0.31 6.71 -17.43
C THR A 102 1.72 6.95 -16.89
N GLY A 103 2.31 5.95 -16.22
CA GLY A 103 3.65 6.02 -15.66
C GLY A 103 4.76 5.57 -16.61
N LEU A 104 4.43 4.91 -17.72
CA LEU A 104 5.40 4.59 -18.77
C LEU A 104 6.02 5.88 -19.35
N ARG A 105 7.24 5.76 -19.87
CA ARG A 105 7.82 6.86 -20.64
C ARG A 105 7.05 7.01 -21.95
N SER A 106 6.91 8.26 -22.40
CA SER A 106 6.36 8.52 -23.74
C SER A 106 7.15 7.80 -24.83
N GLY A 107 6.43 7.25 -25.79
CA GLY A 107 6.98 6.51 -26.91
C GLY A 107 6.11 5.32 -27.29
N MET A 108 6.63 4.50 -28.20
CA MET A 108 5.87 3.48 -28.93
C MET A 108 5.21 2.40 -28.06
N ILE A 109 5.70 2.17 -26.83
CA ILE A 109 5.08 1.22 -25.89
C ILE A 109 3.83 1.84 -25.27
N MET A 110 3.92 3.07 -24.77
CA MET A 110 2.79 3.79 -24.20
C MET A 110 1.72 4.04 -25.27
N ASP A 111 2.12 4.47 -26.46
CA ASP A 111 1.21 4.72 -27.58
C ASP A 111 0.42 3.45 -27.94
N ARG A 112 1.08 2.29 -27.99
CA ARG A 112 0.42 1.00 -28.28
C ARG A 112 -0.66 0.66 -27.24
N LEU A 113 -0.43 0.94 -25.96
CA LEU A 113 -1.44 0.69 -24.92
C LEU A 113 -2.61 1.67 -25.01
N CYS A 114 -2.35 2.91 -25.42
CA CYS A 114 -3.40 3.92 -25.62
C CYS A 114 -4.31 3.66 -26.82
N GLU A 115 -3.97 2.71 -27.70
CA GLU A 115 -4.84 2.24 -28.79
C GLU A 115 -5.90 1.24 -28.33
N GLU A 116 -5.74 0.66 -27.13
CA GLU A 116 -6.68 -0.30 -26.56
C GLU A 116 -7.97 0.37 -26.05
N ASN A 117 -9.03 -0.42 -25.91
CA ASN A 117 -10.32 0.06 -25.41
C ASN A 117 -10.41 0.00 -23.87
N GLU A 118 -11.54 0.49 -23.33
CA GLU A 118 -11.82 0.52 -21.88
C GLU A 118 -11.84 -0.88 -21.21
N GLY A 119 -11.88 -1.97 -21.97
CA GLY A 119 -11.84 -3.35 -21.47
C GLY A 119 -10.43 -3.89 -21.23
N LEU A 120 -9.38 -3.09 -21.41
CA LEU A 120 -8.00 -3.48 -21.17
C LEU A 120 -7.81 -3.92 -19.71
N THR A 121 -7.23 -5.11 -19.50
CA THR A 121 -6.87 -5.60 -18.16
C THR A 121 -5.40 -5.33 -17.85
N LEU A 122 -5.05 -5.32 -16.56
CA LEU A 122 -3.66 -5.12 -16.13
C LEU A 122 -2.71 -6.20 -16.69
N GLU A 123 -3.17 -7.45 -16.72
CA GLU A 123 -2.41 -8.57 -17.27
C GLU A 123 -2.14 -8.40 -18.76
N LEU A 124 -3.19 -8.10 -19.54
CA LEU A 124 -3.06 -7.89 -20.98
C LEU A 124 -2.21 -6.65 -21.31
N ALA A 125 -2.35 -5.57 -20.55
CA ALA A 125 -1.53 -4.37 -20.70
C ALA A 125 -0.04 -4.69 -20.52
N LEU A 126 0.31 -5.50 -19.52
CA LEU A 126 1.69 -5.94 -19.30
C LEU A 126 2.20 -6.79 -20.47
N GLU A 127 1.40 -7.76 -20.93
CA GLU A 127 1.77 -8.63 -22.05
C GLU A 127 2.04 -7.82 -23.33
N LEU A 128 1.11 -6.93 -23.70
CA LEU A 128 1.25 -6.03 -24.86
C LEU A 128 2.51 -5.18 -24.76
N ALA A 129 2.77 -4.60 -23.59
CA ALA A 129 3.92 -3.74 -23.37
C ALA A 129 5.25 -4.51 -23.47
N VAL A 130 5.33 -5.72 -22.90
CA VAL A 130 6.52 -6.59 -22.98
C VAL A 130 6.77 -7.05 -24.42
N ASN A 131 5.73 -7.47 -25.13
CA ASN A 131 5.83 -7.87 -26.53
C ASN A 131 6.34 -6.71 -27.40
N LYS A 132 5.81 -5.50 -27.17
CA LYS A 132 6.28 -4.30 -27.88
C LYS A 132 7.73 -3.95 -27.54
N GLU A 133 8.13 -4.04 -26.27
CA GLU A 133 9.51 -3.80 -25.86
C GLU A 133 10.49 -4.77 -26.55
N CYS A 134 10.14 -6.06 -26.61
CA CYS A 134 10.94 -7.09 -27.29
C CYS A 134 11.09 -6.79 -28.80
N ALA A 135 9.99 -6.42 -29.47
CA ALA A 135 10.03 -6.06 -30.89
C ALA A 135 10.99 -4.88 -31.15
N LEU A 136 10.89 -3.81 -30.36
CA LEU A 136 11.76 -2.64 -30.50
C LEU A 136 13.24 -2.96 -30.26
N LYS A 137 13.57 -3.84 -29.30
CA LYS A 137 14.95 -4.30 -29.08
C LYS A 137 15.52 -5.03 -30.30
N SER A 138 14.70 -5.84 -30.97
CA SER A 138 15.14 -6.57 -32.17
C SER A 138 15.37 -5.66 -33.39
N GLU A 139 14.56 -4.61 -33.55
CA GLU A 139 14.72 -3.63 -34.65
C GLU A 139 16.01 -2.81 -34.51
N VAL A 140 16.34 -2.39 -33.28
CA VAL A 140 17.58 -1.64 -33.00
C VAL A 140 18.82 -2.52 -33.25
N ALA A 141 18.77 -3.80 -32.90
CA ALA A 141 19.87 -4.74 -33.17
C ALA A 141 20.09 -4.97 -34.69
N GLY A 142 19.04 -4.92 -35.50
CA GLY A 142 19.12 -5.07 -36.95
C GLY A 142 19.65 -3.83 -37.69
N ALA A 143 19.45 -2.63 -37.15
CA ALA A 143 19.86 -1.37 -37.79
C ALA A 143 21.36 -1.03 -37.61
N GLY A 144 22.04 -1.64 -36.64
CA GLY A 144 23.48 -1.41 -36.35
C GLY A 144 24.43 -2.35 -37.08
N GLY A 145 23.93 -3.22 -37.96
CA GLY A 145 24.70 -4.23 -38.68
C GLY A 145 24.82 -3.98 -40.17
N PHE A 146 25.32 -2.80 -40.59
CA PHE A 146 25.83 -2.54 -41.95
C PHE A 146 26.98 -1.53 -41.91
#